data_AF-A0A6C0KJ00-F1
#
_entry.id   AF-A0A6C0KJ00-F1
#
_cell.length_a   1.000
_cell.length_b   1.000
_cell.length_c   1.000
_cell.angle_alpha   90.00
_cell.angle_beta   90.00
_cell.angle_gamma   90.00
#
_symmetry.space_group_name_H-M   'P 1'
#
loop_
_entity.id
_entity.type
_entity.pdbx_description
1 polymer ?
#
loop_
_entity_poly.entity_id
_entity_poly.type
_entity_poly.pdbx_seq_one_letter_code
_entity_poly.pdbx_strand_id
1 'polypeptide(L)'
;MSGVDYHSAYPTFPESTYGFQTHNLYKDFPPFMNDGRVLVASWEQESVTNKNLVESSGAKSNWAYRKFLTENAKALIQRNQSESLNDIGYIARFAQMPPQPSPHPHFYKSYLDNSTPRGYQTSDLKELYLSREQLNARKMAPVIRQ
;
A
#
# COMPACT_ATOMS: atom_id res chain seq x y z
N MET A 1 10.82 -5.79 29.03
CA MET A 1 11.08 -6.68 27.87
C MET A 1 11.83 -5.87 26.84
N SER A 2 13.07 -6.23 26.54
CA SER A 2 13.90 -5.50 25.57
C SER A 2 13.29 -5.65 24.18
N GLY A 3 12.97 -4.54 23.52
CA GLY A 3 12.42 -4.55 22.16
C GLY A 3 13.43 -5.12 21.18
N VAL A 4 12.94 -5.86 20.19
CA VAL A 4 13.76 -6.38 19.09
C VAL A 4 14.13 -5.19 18.19
N ASP A 5 15.39 -5.12 17.77
CA ASP A 5 15.88 -4.06 16.87
C ASP A 5 15.08 -4.05 15.56
N TYR A 6 14.65 -2.87 15.12
CA TYR A 6 13.82 -2.68 13.93
C TYR A 6 14.42 -3.32 12.67
N HIS A 7 15.76 -3.40 12.59
CA HIS A 7 16.48 -3.98 11.47
C HIS A 7 16.39 -5.52 11.40
N SER A 8 16.00 -6.17 12.50
CA SER A 8 15.88 -7.64 12.61
C SER A 8 14.44 -8.14 12.69
N ALA A 9 13.46 -7.23 12.79
CA ALA A 9 12.05 -7.57 12.94
C ALA A 9 11.38 -7.98 11.62
N TYR A 10 11.99 -7.69 10.46
CA TYR A 10 11.42 -7.93 9.14
C TYR A 10 12.40 -8.68 8.23
N PRO A 11 11.91 -9.55 7.32
CA PRO A 11 12.76 -10.17 6.30
C PRO A 11 13.38 -9.08 5.40
N THR A 12 14.67 -9.21 5.12
CA THR A 12 15.40 -8.29 4.25
C THR A 12 15.11 -8.60 2.78
N PHE A 13 14.73 -7.58 2.02
CA PHE A 13 14.48 -7.68 0.58
C PHE A 13 15.44 -6.76 -0.19
N PRO A 14 15.70 -7.05 -1.47
CA PRO A 14 16.42 -6.11 -2.32
C PRO A 14 15.64 -4.80 -2.38
N GLU A 15 16.30 -3.71 -1.99
CA GLU A 15 15.72 -2.37 -2.02
C GLU A 15 15.40 -1.98 -3.48
N SER A 16 14.20 -1.45 -3.72
CA SER A 16 13.84 -0.87 -5.02
C SER A 16 14.80 0.28 -5.35
N THR A 17 15.20 0.40 -6.60
CA THR A 17 16.18 1.43 -7.02
C THR A 17 15.66 2.84 -6.83
N TYR A 18 14.34 3.02 -6.94
CA TYR A 18 13.68 4.33 -6.83
C TYR A 18 13.19 4.65 -5.40
N GLY A 19 13.45 3.77 -4.43
CA GLY A 19 13.01 3.92 -3.04
C GLY A 19 11.52 3.62 -2.81
N PHE A 20 11.13 3.27 -1.58
CA PHE A 20 9.72 3.02 -1.20
C PHE A 20 9.11 4.20 -0.50
N GLN A 21 8.13 4.83 -1.12
CA GLN A 21 7.40 5.91 -0.48
C GLN A 21 6.00 5.92 -1.13
N THR A 22 4.90 5.48 -0.48
CA THR A 22 4.11 6.39 0.36
C THR A 22 3.02 5.83 1.34
N HIS A 23 3.05 6.19 2.64
CA HIS A 23 1.92 6.23 3.59
C HIS A 23 2.13 7.45 4.55
N ASN A 24 1.33 8.53 4.40
CA ASN A 24 1.33 9.82 5.17
C ASN A 24 0.94 9.64 6.65
N LEU A 25 1.76 8.97 7.45
CA LEU A 25 1.63 9.06 8.91
C LEU A 25 2.77 9.88 9.55
N TYR A 26 3.86 10.13 8.83
CA TYR A 26 5.08 10.78 9.34
C TYR A 26 5.68 11.77 8.33
N LYS A 27 6.36 12.81 8.82
CA LYS A 27 6.86 13.98 8.05
C LYS A 27 8.09 13.68 7.17
N ASP A 28 8.89 12.66 7.52
CA ASP A 28 10.09 12.22 6.77
C ASP A 28 9.81 10.98 5.88
N PHE A 29 8.55 10.65 5.65
CA PHE A 29 8.11 9.56 4.78
C PHE A 29 6.95 10.05 3.90
N PRO A 30 6.75 9.54 2.68
CA PRO A 30 5.92 10.26 1.71
C PRO A 30 4.54 9.65 1.55
N PRO A 31 3.71 10.24 0.67
CA PRO A 31 2.32 10.49 1.01
C PRO A 31 1.24 9.44 0.76
N PHE A 32 0.44 9.11 1.77
CA PHE A 32 -0.78 8.28 1.64
C PHE A 32 -1.67 8.94 0.59
N MET A 33 -1.76 8.36 -0.60
CA MET A 33 -2.72 8.73 -1.63
C MET A 33 -3.91 7.79 -1.54
N ASN A 34 -5.12 8.37 -1.47
CA ASN A 34 -6.39 7.63 -1.51
C ASN A 34 -6.62 6.92 -2.86
N ASP A 35 -5.94 7.38 -3.91
CA ASP A 35 -6.03 6.89 -5.28
C ASP A 35 -5.01 5.79 -5.62
N GLY A 36 -4.30 5.25 -4.62
CA GLY A 36 -3.36 4.15 -4.81
C GLY A 36 -2.16 4.43 -5.71
N ARG A 37 -1.97 5.67 -6.19
CA ARG A 37 -0.82 6.05 -7.00
C ARG A 37 0.39 6.24 -6.08
N VAL A 38 1.43 5.43 -6.29
CA VAL A 38 2.74 5.60 -5.67
C VAL A 38 3.49 6.71 -6.43
N LEU A 39 4.12 7.67 -5.72
CA LEU A 39 4.82 8.80 -6.38
C LEU A 39 5.98 8.37 -7.30
N VAL A 40 6.55 7.19 -7.03
CA VAL A 40 7.60 6.53 -7.82
C VAL A 40 7.07 5.48 -8.78
N ALA A 41 5.79 5.13 -8.73
CA ALA A 41 5.16 4.29 -9.75
C ALA A 41 4.97 5.12 -11.01
N SER A 42 6.00 5.16 -11.84
CA SER A 42 5.90 5.69 -13.19
C SER A 42 5.07 4.72 -14.03
N TRP A 43 4.05 5.20 -14.72
CA TRP A 43 3.34 4.41 -15.74
C TRP A 43 4.23 4.19 -17.00
N GLU A 44 5.51 3.88 -16.84
CA GLU A 44 6.40 3.74 -17.99
C GLU A 44 6.01 2.51 -18.82
N GLN A 45 5.84 2.73 -20.11
CA GLN A 45 5.55 1.64 -21.04
C GLN A 45 6.75 0.71 -21.16
N GLU A 46 6.49 -0.61 -21.27
CA GLU A 46 7.52 -1.63 -21.42
C GLU A 46 8.41 -1.40 -22.66
N SER A 47 7.87 -0.74 -23.69
CA SER A 47 8.64 -0.36 -24.88
C SER A 47 9.76 0.64 -24.57
N VAL A 48 9.52 1.59 -23.65
CA VAL A 48 10.49 2.60 -23.21
C VAL A 48 11.55 1.96 -22.32
N THR A 49 11.13 1.12 -21.37
CA THR A 49 12.07 0.41 -20.48
C THR A 49 12.95 -0.57 -21.24
N ASN A 50 12.41 -1.30 -22.22
CA ASN A 50 13.18 -2.17 -23.10
C ASN A 50 14.17 -1.39 -23.97
N LYS A 51 13.77 -0.21 -24.49
CA LYS A 51 14.68 0.66 -25.24
C LYS A 51 15.87 1.10 -24.37
N ASN A 52 15.59 1.57 -23.16
CA ASN A 52 16.64 1.96 -22.20
C ASN A 52 17.56 0.77 -21.85
N LEU A 53 17.00 -0.43 -21.70
CA LEU A 53 17.76 -1.65 -21.41
C LEU A 53 18.69 -2.05 -22.57
N VAL A 54 18.21 -1.93 -23.81
CA VAL A 54 19.02 -2.15 -25.02
C VAL A 54 20.17 -1.15 -25.07
N GLU A 55 19.89 0.14 -24.85
CA GLU A 55 20.90 1.21 -24.82
C GLU A 55 21.93 0.99 -23.71
N SER A 56 21.49 0.64 -22.49
CA SER A 56 22.39 0.39 -21.35
C SER A 56 23.22 -0.89 -21.48
N SER A 57 22.70 -1.90 -22.19
CA SER A 57 23.42 -3.16 -22.40
C SER A 57 24.59 -3.04 -23.40
N GLY A 58 24.61 -1.96 -24.20
CA GLY A 58 25.59 -1.79 -25.29
C GLY A 58 25.46 -2.83 -26.42
N ALA A 59 24.38 -3.61 -26.44
CA ALA A 59 24.16 -4.66 -27.43
C ALA A 59 23.86 -4.06 -28.81
N LYS A 60 24.78 -4.27 -29.76
CA LYS A 60 24.63 -3.81 -31.16
C LYS A 60 23.83 -4.75 -32.05
N SER A 61 23.61 -5.99 -31.61
CA SER A 61 22.92 -7.03 -32.38
C SER A 61 21.89 -7.76 -31.54
N ASN A 62 20.84 -8.28 -32.19
CA ASN A 62 19.78 -9.05 -31.54
C ASN A 62 20.33 -10.27 -30.79
N TRP A 63 21.37 -10.91 -31.33
CA TRP A 63 22.00 -12.05 -30.66
C TRP A 63 22.72 -11.62 -29.37
N ALA A 64 23.47 -10.52 -29.42
CA ALA A 64 24.16 -9.99 -28.24
C ALA A 64 23.15 -9.59 -27.15
N TYR A 65 22.01 -9.02 -27.55
CA TYR A 65 20.95 -8.66 -26.60
C TYR A 65 20.32 -9.91 -25.96
N ARG A 66 19.99 -10.94 -26.74
CA ARG A 66 19.47 -12.21 -26.19
C ARG A 66 20.47 -12.87 -25.23
N LYS A 67 21.76 -12.84 -25.58
CA LYS A 67 22.84 -13.34 -24.70
C LYS A 67 22.88 -12.56 -23.38
N PHE A 68 22.86 -11.23 -23.44
CA PHE A 68 22.81 -10.36 -22.27
C PHE A 68 21.59 -10.68 -21.37
N LEU A 69 20.40 -10.83 -21.97
CA LEU A 69 19.20 -11.20 -21.23
C LEU A 69 19.33 -12.56 -20.54
N THR A 70 19.92 -13.57 -21.22
CA THR A 70 20.11 -14.90 -20.61
C THR A 70 21.15 -14.89 -19.49
N GLU A 71 22.23 -14.14 -19.63
CA GLU A 71 23.30 -14.04 -18.63
C GLU A 71 22.82 -13.27 -17.39
N ASN A 72 21.97 -12.25 -17.57
CA ASN A 72 21.48 -11.37 -16.51
C ASN A 72 20.03 -11.65 -16.08
N ALA A 73 19.42 -12.75 -16.55
CA ALA A 73 17.99 -13.05 -16.37
C ALA A 73 17.56 -12.97 -14.90
N LYS A 74 18.34 -13.58 -14.00
CA LYS A 74 18.02 -13.63 -12.57
C LYS A 74 17.97 -12.23 -11.94
N ALA A 75 18.94 -11.37 -12.28
CA ALA A 75 19.01 -10.01 -11.76
C ALA A 75 17.87 -9.14 -12.30
N LEU A 76 17.55 -9.27 -13.60
CA LEU A 76 16.44 -8.55 -14.23
C LEU A 76 15.08 -8.95 -13.64
N ILE A 77 14.86 -10.25 -13.41
CA ILE A 77 13.64 -10.74 -12.77
C ILE A 77 13.52 -10.17 -11.35
N GLN A 78 14.59 -10.22 -10.56
CA GLN A 78 14.58 -9.69 -9.20
C GLN A 78 14.31 -8.19 -9.15
N ARG A 79 14.94 -7.42 -10.05
CA ARG A 79 14.72 -5.98 -10.18
C ARG A 79 13.27 -5.67 -10.57
N ASN A 80 12.76 -6.31 -11.61
CA ASN A 80 11.37 -6.10 -12.05
C ASN A 80 10.38 -6.48 -10.95
N GLN A 81 10.68 -7.52 -10.19
CA GLN A 81 9.88 -7.94 -9.04
C GLN A 81 9.93 -6.88 -7.93
N SER A 82 11.10 -6.34 -7.56
CA SER A 82 11.20 -5.33 -6.50
C SER A 82 10.47 -4.04 -6.87
N GLU A 83 10.56 -3.60 -8.14
CA GLU A 83 9.83 -2.42 -8.61
C GLU A 83 8.31 -2.68 -8.63
N SER A 84 7.87 -3.85 -9.13
CA SER A 84 6.44 -4.20 -9.16
C SER A 84 5.84 -4.28 -7.76
N LEU A 85 6.56 -4.82 -6.78
CA LEU A 85 6.11 -4.91 -5.38
C LEU A 85 6.02 -3.53 -4.71
N ASN A 86 6.89 -2.59 -5.11
CA ASN A 86 6.81 -1.19 -4.70
C ASN A 86 5.52 -0.55 -5.21
N ASP A 87 5.22 -0.71 -6.50
CA ASP A 87 4.06 -0.09 -7.14
C ASP A 87 2.72 -0.56 -6.56
N ILE A 88 2.59 -1.86 -6.27
CA ILE A 88 1.33 -2.43 -5.77
C ILE A 88 1.20 -2.37 -4.24
N GLY A 89 2.22 -1.87 -3.52
CA GLY A 89 2.25 -1.81 -2.05
C GLY A 89 2.15 -3.17 -1.36
N TYR A 90 2.46 -4.26 -2.06
CA TYR A 90 2.29 -5.63 -1.59
C TYR A 90 3.64 -6.22 -1.17
N ILE A 91 3.94 -6.19 0.12
CA ILE A 91 5.33 -6.35 0.59
C ILE A 91 5.64 -7.77 1.11
N ALA A 92 4.66 -8.52 1.62
CA ALA A 92 4.82 -9.95 1.93
C ALA A 92 3.47 -10.59 2.31
N ARG A 93 3.14 -11.77 1.72
CA ARG A 93 1.98 -12.58 2.18
C ARG A 93 2.24 -13.28 3.52
N PHE A 94 3.50 -13.33 3.98
CA PHE A 94 3.96 -14.15 5.11
C PHE A 94 4.87 -13.41 6.11
N ALA A 95 4.91 -12.07 6.10
CA ALA A 95 5.56 -11.35 7.19
C ALA A 95 4.78 -11.62 8.50
N GLN A 96 5.50 -11.87 9.59
CA GLN A 96 4.88 -11.98 10.91
C GLN A 96 4.14 -10.67 11.19
N MET A 97 2.83 -10.76 11.38
CA MET A 97 1.99 -9.58 11.57
C MET A 97 2.54 -8.79 12.76
N PRO A 98 2.86 -7.49 12.61
CA PRO A 98 3.28 -6.69 13.74
C PRO A 98 2.19 -6.72 14.81
N PRO A 99 2.55 -6.68 16.10
CA PRO A 99 1.58 -6.73 17.19
C PRO A 99 0.55 -5.62 16.99
N GLN A 100 -0.69 -6.01 16.70
CA GLN A 100 -1.80 -5.10 16.40
C GLN A 100 -2.04 -4.18 17.61
N PRO A 101 -2.07 -2.83 17.43
CA PRO A 101 -2.25 -1.89 18.53
C PRO A 101 -3.64 -1.92 19.17
N SER A 102 -4.59 -2.68 18.61
CA SER A 102 -5.85 -3.05 19.27
C SER A 102 -6.34 -4.38 18.70
N PRO A 103 -6.39 -5.47 19.48
CA PRO A 103 -6.92 -6.75 18.99
C PRO A 103 -8.45 -6.74 18.79
N HIS A 104 -9.13 -5.64 19.14
CA HIS A 104 -10.58 -5.55 19.13
C HIS A 104 -11.09 -4.39 18.26
N PRO A 105 -12.18 -4.60 17.51
CA PRO A 105 -12.82 -3.55 16.73
C PRO A 105 -13.35 -2.44 17.64
N HIS A 106 -13.37 -1.21 17.13
CA HIS A 106 -13.93 -0.07 17.85
C HIS A 106 -15.45 -0.16 17.92
N PHE A 107 -15.99 -0.11 19.14
CA PHE A 107 -17.43 -0.04 19.38
C PHE A 107 -17.85 1.40 19.66
N TYR A 108 -18.83 1.89 18.90
CA TYR A 108 -19.45 3.19 19.17
C TYR A 108 -20.40 3.08 20.35
N LYS A 109 -20.39 4.08 21.24
CA LYS A 109 -21.24 4.09 22.44
C LYS A 109 -22.70 4.41 22.13
N SER A 110 -22.97 5.11 21.04
CA SER A 110 -24.32 5.50 20.63
C SER A 110 -24.37 5.80 19.12
N TYR A 111 -25.56 5.90 18.54
CA TYR A 111 -25.72 6.31 17.14
C TYR A 111 -25.18 7.73 16.88
N LEU A 112 -25.08 8.59 17.90
CA LEU A 112 -24.57 9.95 17.81
C LEU A 112 -23.06 10.05 18.10
N ASP A 113 -22.39 8.92 18.38
CA ASP A 113 -20.96 8.88 18.68
C ASP A 113 -20.14 8.98 17.39
N ASN A 114 -19.47 10.12 17.22
CA ASN A 114 -18.61 10.41 16.08
C ASN A 114 -17.11 10.22 16.40
N SER A 115 -16.78 9.44 17.45
CA SER A 115 -15.38 9.21 17.82
C SER A 115 -14.61 8.42 16.75
N THR A 116 -13.43 8.92 16.39
CA THR A 116 -12.53 8.30 15.42
C THR A 116 -11.29 7.75 16.14
N PRO A 117 -11.20 6.44 16.40
CA PRO A 117 -10.02 5.83 17.01
C PRO A 117 -8.78 5.93 16.12
N ARG A 118 -7.60 5.65 16.68
CA ARG A 118 -6.35 5.59 15.91
C ARG A 118 -6.47 4.51 14.82
N GLY A 119 -6.12 4.86 13.58
CA GLY A 119 -6.26 3.97 12.42
C GLY A 119 -7.68 3.90 11.84
N TYR A 120 -8.54 4.85 12.19
CA TYR A 120 -9.87 4.95 11.60
C TYR A 120 -9.79 5.11 10.07
N GLN A 121 -10.36 4.14 9.35
CA GLN A 121 -10.53 4.20 7.90
C GLN A 121 -11.99 4.51 7.57
N THR A 122 -12.20 5.46 6.66
CA THR A 122 -13.50 5.77 6.07
C THR A 122 -13.65 5.07 4.72
N SER A 123 -14.88 4.71 4.37
CA SER A 123 -15.24 4.23 3.05
C SER A 123 -16.66 4.70 2.74
N ASP A 124 -16.98 4.92 1.47
CA ASP A 124 -18.30 5.42 1.05
C ASP A 124 -19.43 4.52 1.58
N LEU A 125 -19.21 3.20 1.54
CA LEU A 125 -20.14 2.20 2.07
C LEU A 125 -20.32 2.32 3.59
N LYS A 126 -19.23 2.59 4.32
CA LYS A 126 -19.27 2.76 5.79
C LYS A 126 -19.98 4.06 6.17
N GLU A 127 -19.72 5.15 5.47
CA GLU A 127 -20.39 6.44 5.70
C GLU A 127 -21.89 6.37 5.39
N LEU A 128 -22.26 5.71 4.28
CA LEU A 128 -23.65 5.46 3.92
C LEU A 128 -24.37 4.62 4.99
N TYR A 129 -23.72 3.57 5.50
CA TYR A 129 -24.28 2.74 6.56
C TYR A 129 -24.49 3.53 7.86
N LEU A 130 -23.45 4.23 8.35
CA LEU A 130 -23.53 4.97 9.62
C LEU A 130 -24.58 6.09 9.57
N SER A 131 -24.67 6.82 8.45
CA SER A 131 -25.67 7.88 8.27
C SER A 131 -27.10 7.32 8.24
N ARG A 132 -27.32 6.16 7.61
CA ARG A 132 -28.61 5.46 7.62
C ARG A 132 -29.03 5.05 9.03
N GLU A 133 -28.12 4.50 9.82
CA GLU A 133 -28.41 4.10 11.20
C GLU A 133 -28.71 5.32 12.08
N GLN A 134 -27.96 6.42 11.91
CA GLN A 134 -28.24 7.70 12.56
C GLN A 134 -29.64 8.24 12.23
N LEU A 135 -30.05 8.17 10.96
CA LEU A 135 -31.37 8.59 10.52
C LEU A 135 -32.47 7.71 11.12
N ASN A 136 -32.27 6.39 11.11
CA ASN A 136 -33.22 5.44 11.69
C ASN A 136 -33.42 5.65 13.19
N ALA A 137 -32.34 5.91 13.94
CA ALA A 137 -32.41 6.20 15.37
C ALA A 137 -33.20 7.47 15.70
N ARG A 138 -33.34 8.40 14.74
CA ARG A 138 -34.12 9.65 14.88
C ARG A 138 -35.59 9.51 14.45
N LYS A 139 -36.02 8.34 13.98
CA LYS A 139 -37.43 8.10 13.63
C LYS A 139 -38.27 8.05 14.90
N MET A 140 -38.84 9.20 15.27
CA MET A 140 -39.86 9.31 16.31
C MET A 140 -41.22 9.48 15.62
N ALA A 141 -42.19 8.62 15.96
CA ALA A 141 -43.57 8.82 15.54
C ALA A 141 -44.26 9.75 16.54
N PRO A 142 -44.93 10.83 16.09
CA PRO A 142 -45.70 11.66 16.99
C PRO A 142 -46.86 10.86 17.59
N VAL A 143 -46.98 10.84 18.92
CA VAL A 143 -48.15 10.30 19.61
C VAL A 143 -49.19 11.42 19.72
N ILE A 144 -50.29 11.28 19.00
CA ILE A 144 -51.48 12.12 19.18
C ILE A 144 -52.17 11.62 20.45
N ARG A 145 -52.12 12.42 21.53
CA ARG A 145 -52.88 12.14 22.76
C ARG A 145 -54.30 12.69 22.60
N GLN A 146 -55.31 11.86 22.89
CA GLN A 146 -56.73 12.25 22.95
C GLN A 146 -57.06 12.91 24.28
#